data_AF-A0A1M5FRR6-F1
#
_entry.id   AF-A0A1M5FRR6-F1
#
_cell.length_a   1.000
_cell.length_b   1.000
_cell.length_c   1.000
_cell.angle_alpha   90.00
_cell.angle_beta   90.00
_cell.angle_gamma   90.00
#
_symmetry.space_group_name_H-M   'P 1'
#
loop_
_entity.id
_entity.type
_entity.pdbx_description
1 polymer ?
#
loop_
_entity_poly.entity_id
_entity_poly.type
_entity_poly.pdbx_seq_one_letter_code
_entity_poly.pdbx_strand_id
1 'polypeptide(L)'
;MSEFRLMPRLDNHGVRRLISLPDLLRTGSISERMEAAGTSVSYASSGGSRADAADLKVLQEQIVALAKRFGFPNEGRAAGRASFDAECAQWLVEAPIISGGEALRDDVWAFVACCIAPEVVLWRFEDGHADRFHGGLRNTFQRLWLRARSLDRGAGAPQRWQLVEALSEDAVVQIVERPSIGADPTLACAIAEAWLATAARIGASRMEDVTRRAVRRIRIDNEITCLASLGEPELVRRLEAFFDKAAL
;
A
#
# COMPACT_ATOMS: atom_id res chain seq x y z
N MET A 1 16.43 -10.45 20.52
CA MET A 1 15.23 -9.64 20.18
C MET A 1 15.67 -8.64 19.13
N SER A 2 15.06 -8.64 17.95
CA SER A 2 15.34 -7.60 16.94
C SER A 2 14.97 -6.24 17.55
N GLU A 3 15.90 -5.29 17.50
CA GLU A 3 15.72 -3.97 18.06
C GLU A 3 14.75 -3.18 17.18
N PHE A 4 13.60 -2.80 17.74
CA PHE A 4 12.57 -2.06 17.02
C PHE A 4 13.07 -0.65 16.68
N ARG A 5 13.03 -0.29 15.39
CA ARG A 5 13.48 1.01 14.89
C ARG A 5 12.30 1.97 14.74
N LEU A 6 12.40 3.16 15.35
CA LEU A 6 11.41 4.22 15.24
C LEU A 6 11.66 5.02 13.96
N MET A 7 10.69 5.01 13.06
CA MET A 7 10.72 5.80 11.83
C MET A 7 10.56 7.29 12.14
N PRO A 8 11.25 8.17 11.40
CA PRO A 8 10.93 9.59 11.40
C PRO A 8 9.53 9.80 10.81
N ARG A 9 8.83 10.80 11.33
CA ARG A 9 7.48 11.18 10.97
C ARG A 9 7.48 12.61 10.46
N LEU A 10 6.80 12.86 9.35
CA LEU A 10 6.69 14.19 8.74
C LEU A 10 5.24 14.67 8.82
N ASP A 11 5.03 15.81 9.48
CA ASP A 11 3.70 16.40 9.55
C ASP A 11 3.26 17.08 8.24
N ASN A 12 1.99 17.48 8.17
CA ASN A 12 1.41 18.11 6.99
C ASN A 12 2.06 19.45 6.60
N HIS A 13 2.61 20.19 7.56
CA HIS A 13 3.32 21.45 7.26
C HIS A 13 4.68 21.15 6.63
N GLY A 14 5.40 20.14 7.12
CA GLY A 14 6.64 19.64 6.53
C GLY A 14 6.45 19.14 5.09
N VAL A 15 5.38 18.38 4.84
CA VAL A 15 5.02 17.93 3.48
C VAL A 15 4.83 19.12 2.54
N ARG A 16 3.98 20.09 2.92
CA ARG A 16 3.72 21.29 2.09
C ARG A 16 4.98 22.08 1.80
N ARG A 17 5.86 22.21 2.81
CA ARG A 17 7.15 22.88 2.66
C ARG A 17 8.03 22.17 1.63
N LEU A 18 8.20 20.85 1.74
CA LEU A 18 9.05 20.10 0.81
C LEU A 18 8.48 20.07 -0.61
N ILE A 19 7.17 19.97 -0.79
CA ILE A 19 6.52 20.07 -2.11
C ILE A 19 6.78 21.44 -2.76
N SER A 20 6.86 22.51 -1.97
CA SER A 20 7.21 23.85 -2.47
C SER A 20 8.69 24.00 -2.89
N LEU A 21 9.51 22.97 -2.65
CA LEU A 21 10.93 22.90 -2.98
C LEU A 21 11.20 21.73 -3.95
N PRO A 22 10.67 21.77 -5.19
CA PRO A 22 10.69 20.62 -6.09
C PRO A 22 12.10 20.17 -6.49
N ASP A 23 13.08 21.08 -6.53
CA ASP A 23 14.47 20.70 -6.81
C ASP A 23 15.08 19.89 -5.67
N LEU A 24 14.76 20.23 -4.42
CA LEU A 24 15.19 19.47 -3.25
C LEU A 24 14.56 18.06 -3.21
N LEU A 25 13.32 17.93 -3.68
CA LEU A 25 12.68 16.62 -3.86
C LEU A 25 13.34 15.79 -4.97
N ARG A 26 13.85 16.41 -6.03
CA ARG A 26 14.46 15.69 -7.17
C ARG A 26 15.89 15.26 -6.91
N THR A 27 16.69 16.10 -6.27
CA THR A 27 18.15 15.90 -6.22
C THR A 27 18.74 15.97 -4.81
N GLY A 28 17.96 16.41 -3.82
CA GLY A 28 18.43 16.49 -2.44
C GLY A 28 18.78 15.11 -1.85
N SER A 29 19.61 15.13 -0.82
CA SER A 29 19.82 14.01 0.08
C SER A 29 18.69 13.91 1.12
N ILE A 30 18.62 12.77 1.81
CA ILE A 30 17.69 12.59 2.94
C ILE A 30 17.95 13.66 4.02
N SER A 31 19.23 13.96 4.29
CA SER A 31 19.62 14.95 5.32
C SER A 31 19.18 16.36 4.95
N GLU A 32 19.40 16.81 3.71
CA GLU A 32 18.98 18.15 3.28
C GLU A 32 17.46 18.32 3.31
N ARG A 33 16.70 17.25 2.99
CA ARG A 33 15.23 17.26 3.12
C ARG A 33 14.76 17.29 4.57
N MET A 34 15.42 16.54 5.46
CA MET A 34 15.13 16.59 6.88
C MET A 34 15.44 17.97 7.48
N GLU A 35 16.56 18.58 7.08
CA GLU A 35 16.94 19.93 7.49
C GLU A 35 15.92 20.97 7.01
N ALA A 36 15.52 20.90 5.74
CA ALA A 36 14.50 21.78 5.19
C ALA A 36 13.14 21.62 5.88
N ALA A 37 12.76 20.39 6.27
CA ALA A 37 11.53 20.13 7.03
C ALA A 37 11.61 20.62 8.49
N GLY A 38 12.82 20.68 9.06
CA GLY A 38 13.10 21.23 10.38
C GLY A 38 12.29 20.56 11.49
N THR A 39 11.62 21.37 12.30
CA THR A 39 10.79 20.91 13.44
C THR A 39 9.54 20.13 13.03
N SER A 40 9.25 20.03 11.73
CA SER A 40 8.14 19.22 11.20
C SER A 40 8.47 17.72 11.19
N VAL A 41 9.74 17.35 11.44
CA VAL A 41 10.17 15.96 11.61
C VAL A 41 10.15 15.60 13.09
N SER A 42 9.46 14.51 13.42
CA SER A 42 9.36 13.98 14.79
C SER A 42 9.56 12.47 14.82
N TYR A 43 9.60 11.89 16.01
CA TYR A 43 9.62 10.45 16.24
C TYR A 43 8.52 10.10 17.24
N ALA A 44 8.09 8.84 17.25
CA ALA A 44 7.22 8.33 18.29
C ALA A 44 7.83 8.59 19.69
N SER A 45 6.99 8.92 20.67
CA SER A 45 7.40 9.02 22.08
C SER A 45 7.50 7.65 22.78
N SER A 46 7.30 6.56 22.05
CA SER A 46 7.38 5.19 22.56
C SER A 46 8.83 4.72 22.73
N GLY A 47 9.04 3.70 23.57
CA GLY A 47 10.34 3.03 23.68
C GLY A 47 10.79 2.41 22.35
N GLY A 48 12.09 2.43 22.08
CA GLY A 48 12.70 1.95 20.83
C GLY A 48 13.91 2.80 20.44
N SER A 49 14.70 2.32 19.49
CA SER A 49 15.85 3.05 18.97
C SER A 49 15.46 3.78 17.70
N ARG A 50 15.89 5.02 17.51
CA ARG A 50 15.59 5.75 16.27
C ARG A 50 16.26 5.05 15.10
N ALA A 51 15.57 5.02 13.96
CA ALA A 51 16.21 4.70 12.69
C ALA A 51 17.36 5.68 12.46
N ASP A 52 18.55 5.16 12.18
CA ASP A 52 19.73 5.98 11.90
C ASP A 52 19.88 6.27 10.39
N ALA A 53 20.91 7.02 10.03
CA ALA A 53 21.14 7.39 8.64
C ALA A 53 21.37 6.17 7.72
N ALA A 54 21.96 5.08 8.23
CA ALA A 54 22.19 3.87 7.47
C ALA A 54 20.87 3.11 7.22
N ASP A 55 20.03 3.00 8.25
CA ASP A 55 18.70 2.41 8.14
C ASP A 55 17.87 3.11 7.05
N LEU A 56 17.82 4.45 7.10
CA LEU A 56 17.08 5.26 6.13
C LEU A 56 17.67 5.17 4.71
N LYS A 57 19.00 5.07 4.60
CA LYS A 57 19.68 4.94 3.32
C LYS A 57 19.36 3.60 2.66
N VAL A 58 19.38 2.50 3.41
CA VAL A 58 18.99 1.17 2.91
C VAL A 58 17.56 1.20 2.39
N LEU A 59 16.63 1.82 3.13
CA LEU A 59 15.24 1.95 2.71
C LEU A 59 15.11 2.70 1.37
N GLN A 60 15.81 3.84 1.23
CA GLN A 60 15.86 4.59 -0.04
C GLN A 60 16.41 3.74 -1.18
N GLU A 61 17.57 3.14 -0.98
CA GLU A 61 18.27 2.38 -2.03
C GLU A 61 17.42 1.23 -2.55
N GLN A 62 16.73 0.50 -1.67
CA GLN A 62 15.86 -0.61 -2.06
C GLN A 62 14.64 -0.13 -2.87
N ILE A 63 13.93 0.92 -2.42
CA ILE A 63 12.79 1.47 -3.17
C ILE A 63 13.22 1.96 -4.56
N VAL A 64 14.35 2.67 -4.62
CA VAL A 64 14.89 3.20 -5.89
C VAL A 64 15.37 2.07 -6.80
N ALA A 65 16.02 1.04 -6.26
CA ALA A 65 16.46 -0.12 -7.03
C ALA A 65 15.28 -0.88 -7.64
N LEU A 66 14.21 -1.11 -6.86
CA LEU A 66 12.96 -1.70 -7.35
C LEU A 66 12.38 -0.87 -8.50
N ALA A 67 12.26 0.45 -8.32
CA ALA A 67 11.74 1.33 -9.35
C ALA A 67 12.57 1.27 -10.64
N LYS A 68 13.91 1.34 -10.53
CA LYS A 68 14.81 1.26 -11.69
C LYS A 68 14.69 -0.06 -12.43
N ARG A 69 14.54 -1.19 -11.72
CA ARG A 69 14.37 -2.51 -12.35
C ARG A 69 13.10 -2.58 -13.22
N PHE A 70 12.09 -1.77 -12.91
CA PHE A 70 10.84 -1.68 -13.67
C PHE A 70 10.78 -0.52 -14.67
N GLY A 71 11.92 0.10 -14.99
CA GLY A 71 12.04 1.07 -16.09
C GLY A 71 11.87 2.53 -15.70
N PHE A 72 11.76 2.87 -14.41
CA PHE A 72 11.81 4.27 -13.98
C PHE A 72 13.25 4.81 -14.04
N PRO A 73 13.48 6.08 -14.44
CA PRO A 73 12.48 7.06 -14.88
C PRO A 73 12.07 6.98 -16.37
N ASN A 74 12.85 6.28 -17.20
CA ASN A 74 12.80 6.38 -18.66
C ASN A 74 11.81 5.40 -19.32
N GLU A 75 10.51 5.48 -18.99
CA GLU A 75 9.43 4.64 -19.54
C GLU A 75 9.09 3.35 -18.74
N GLY A 76 8.42 3.52 -17.61
CA GLY A 76 7.54 2.47 -17.10
C GLY A 76 6.30 2.36 -17.99
N ARG A 77 6.33 1.52 -19.03
CA ARG A 77 5.09 1.07 -19.73
C ARG A 77 4.07 0.64 -18.67
N ALA A 78 2.77 0.72 -18.95
CA ALA A 78 1.71 0.40 -17.97
C ALA A 78 1.96 -0.94 -17.23
N ALA A 79 2.48 -1.95 -17.93
CA ALA A 79 2.90 -3.23 -17.35
C ALA A 79 4.03 -3.10 -16.31
N GLY A 80 5.07 -2.31 -16.57
CA GLY A 80 6.17 -2.07 -15.62
C GLY A 80 5.70 -1.37 -14.35
N ARG A 81 4.70 -0.46 -14.46
CA ARG A 81 4.10 0.20 -13.29
C ARG A 81 3.35 -0.78 -12.39
N ALA A 82 2.55 -1.67 -12.98
CA ALA A 82 1.81 -2.67 -12.22
C ALA A 82 2.75 -3.69 -11.54
N SER A 83 3.80 -4.14 -12.24
CA SER A 83 4.81 -5.04 -11.67
C SER A 83 5.61 -4.37 -10.55
N PHE A 84 5.98 -3.09 -10.72
CA PHE A 84 6.58 -2.30 -9.63
C PHE A 84 5.66 -2.23 -8.41
N ASP A 85 4.37 -1.92 -8.62
CA ASP A 85 3.41 -1.80 -7.52
C ASP A 85 3.27 -3.11 -6.75
N ALA A 86 3.18 -4.24 -7.45
CA ALA A 86 3.10 -5.55 -6.80
C ALA A 86 4.36 -5.85 -5.98
N GLU A 87 5.56 -5.74 -6.57
CA GLU A 87 6.79 -6.13 -5.86
C GLU A 87 7.19 -5.14 -4.77
N CYS A 88 6.98 -3.84 -5.00
CA CYS A 88 7.21 -2.82 -3.96
C CYS A 88 6.23 -3.00 -2.79
N ALA A 89 4.96 -3.33 -3.05
CA ALA A 89 4.01 -3.66 -2.00
C ALA A 89 4.48 -4.84 -1.13
N GLN A 90 4.89 -5.94 -1.76
CA GLN A 90 5.41 -7.12 -1.07
C GLN A 90 6.63 -6.77 -0.21
N TRP A 91 7.62 -6.10 -0.80
CA TRP A 91 8.85 -5.72 -0.11
C TRP A 91 8.58 -4.77 1.07
N LEU A 92 7.67 -3.81 0.93
CA LEU A 92 7.34 -2.86 2.02
C LEU A 92 6.76 -3.57 3.26
N VAL A 93 6.03 -4.67 3.09
CA VAL A 93 5.50 -5.46 4.22
C VAL A 93 6.61 -6.24 4.92
N GLU A 94 7.64 -6.63 4.19
CA GLU A 94 8.78 -7.41 4.71
C GLU A 94 9.94 -6.54 5.21
N ALA A 95 9.94 -5.25 4.87
CA ALA A 95 10.98 -4.30 5.24
C ALA A 95 11.07 -4.15 6.77
N PRO A 96 12.17 -4.55 7.43
CA PRO A 96 12.26 -4.56 8.90
C PRO A 96 12.04 -3.19 9.55
N ILE A 97 12.48 -2.13 8.87
CA ILE A 97 12.35 -0.74 9.33
C ILE A 97 10.90 -0.21 9.25
N ILE A 98 10.08 -0.79 8.37
CA ILE A 98 8.65 -0.46 8.21
C ILE A 98 7.85 -1.60 8.84
N SER A 99 7.91 -1.70 10.16
CA SER A 99 7.26 -2.78 10.91
C SER A 99 6.35 -2.28 12.03
N GLY A 100 5.41 -3.15 12.41
CA GLY A 100 4.53 -2.92 13.54
C GLY A 100 3.62 -1.70 13.40
N GLY A 101 3.41 -0.99 14.52
CA GLY A 101 2.50 0.15 14.60
C GLY A 101 2.96 1.40 13.86
N GLU A 102 4.26 1.57 13.60
CA GLU A 102 4.77 2.74 12.85
C GLU A 102 4.21 2.75 11.42
N ALA A 103 4.08 1.58 10.79
CA ALA A 103 3.54 1.45 9.44
C ALA A 103 2.04 1.80 9.33
N LEU A 104 1.32 1.93 10.46
CA LEU A 104 -0.07 2.39 10.48
C LEU A 104 -0.19 3.92 10.52
N ARG A 105 0.92 4.65 10.61
CA ARG A 105 0.94 6.09 10.77
C ARG A 105 1.12 6.80 9.44
N ASP A 106 0.15 7.64 9.08
CA ASP A 106 0.20 8.45 7.86
C ASP A 106 1.46 9.33 7.78
N ASP A 107 1.93 9.87 8.91
CA ASP A 107 3.10 10.74 8.99
C ASP A 107 4.43 10.01 8.72
N VAL A 108 4.51 8.69 8.95
CA VAL A 108 5.64 7.84 8.52
C VAL A 108 5.67 7.75 7.00
N TRP A 109 4.52 7.52 6.37
CA TRP A 109 4.44 7.41 4.91
C TRP A 109 4.64 8.75 4.20
N ALA A 110 4.22 9.84 4.83
CA ALA A 110 4.55 11.19 4.39
C ALA A 110 6.07 11.41 4.37
N PHE A 111 6.76 10.94 5.42
CA PHE A 111 8.21 10.99 5.49
C PHE A 111 8.87 10.11 4.40
N VAL A 112 8.37 8.90 4.16
CA VAL A 112 8.89 8.04 3.09
C VAL A 112 8.72 8.71 1.72
N ALA A 113 7.55 9.28 1.45
CA ALA A 113 7.25 9.91 0.17
C ALA A 113 7.99 11.24 -0.05
N CYS A 114 8.26 12.02 1.00
CA CYS A 114 8.92 13.31 0.86
C CYS A 114 10.43 13.23 1.03
N CYS A 115 10.92 12.42 1.99
CA CYS A 115 12.32 12.44 2.41
C CYS A 115 13.13 11.23 1.92
N ILE A 116 12.51 10.05 1.82
CA ILE A 116 13.22 8.80 1.47
C ILE A 116 13.28 8.60 -0.03
N ALA A 117 12.13 8.53 -0.70
CA ALA A 117 12.06 8.24 -2.14
C ALA A 117 11.14 9.21 -2.91
N PRO A 118 11.27 10.53 -2.74
CA PRO A 118 10.48 11.51 -3.49
C PRO A 118 10.66 11.43 -5.00
N GLU A 119 11.84 11.05 -5.47
CA GLU A 119 12.12 10.86 -6.89
C GLU A 119 11.21 9.79 -7.51
N VAL A 120 10.93 8.71 -6.78
CA VAL A 120 10.02 7.64 -7.26
C VAL A 120 8.59 8.13 -7.31
N VAL A 121 8.16 8.99 -6.39
CA VAL A 121 6.85 9.67 -6.46
C VAL A 121 6.77 10.51 -7.74
N LEU A 122 7.78 11.33 -7.99
CA LEU A 122 7.84 12.23 -9.14
C LEU A 122 7.95 11.47 -10.48
N TRP A 123 8.67 10.35 -10.53
CA TRP A 123 8.74 9.50 -11.73
C TRP A 123 7.41 8.84 -12.07
N ARG A 124 6.57 8.60 -11.06
CA ARG A 124 5.26 7.95 -11.23
C ARG A 124 4.15 8.93 -11.57
N PHE A 125 4.22 10.13 -11.00
CA PHE A 125 3.15 11.13 -11.06
C PHE A 125 3.74 12.47 -11.50
N GLU A 126 3.75 12.70 -12.82
CA GLU A 126 4.33 13.89 -13.45
C GLU A 126 3.67 15.20 -13.00
N ASP A 127 2.41 15.13 -12.53
CA ASP A 127 1.67 16.26 -11.96
C ASP A 127 2.14 16.68 -10.56
N GLY A 128 2.96 15.86 -9.89
CA GLY A 128 3.45 16.10 -8.54
C GLY A 128 2.32 16.34 -7.52
N HIS A 129 1.13 15.77 -7.74
CA HIS A 129 -0.03 16.02 -6.88
C HIS A 129 0.29 15.77 -5.41
N ALA A 130 -0.02 16.77 -4.55
CA ALA A 130 0.33 16.75 -3.15
C ALA A 130 -0.19 15.52 -2.39
N ASP A 131 -1.35 14.99 -2.78
CA ASP A 131 -1.93 13.76 -2.24
C ASP A 131 -1.02 12.53 -2.36
N ARG A 132 -0.07 12.52 -3.30
CA ARG A 132 0.91 11.43 -3.49
C ARG A 132 2.05 11.45 -2.47
N PHE A 133 2.24 12.60 -1.82
CA PHE A 133 3.24 12.87 -0.81
C PHE A 133 2.66 12.88 0.60
N HIS A 134 1.45 13.41 0.80
CA HIS A 134 0.74 13.30 2.07
C HIS A 134 0.51 11.83 2.42
N GLY A 135 0.52 11.52 3.72
CA GLY A 135 0.08 10.21 4.20
C GLY A 135 -1.42 9.99 3.94
N GLY A 136 -1.82 8.74 4.01
CA GLY A 136 -3.18 8.24 3.77
C GLY A 136 -3.29 7.36 2.53
N LEU A 137 -4.52 7.01 2.17
CA LEU A 137 -4.82 6.04 1.09
C LEU A 137 -4.33 6.45 -0.30
N ARG A 138 -4.07 7.74 -0.53
CA ARG A 138 -3.57 8.25 -1.83
C ARG A 138 -2.04 8.35 -1.91
N ASN A 139 -1.36 8.21 -0.77
CA ASN A 139 0.09 8.22 -0.69
C ASN A 139 0.69 7.13 -1.58
N THR A 140 1.78 7.46 -2.25
CA THR A 140 2.44 6.57 -3.21
C THR A 140 2.82 5.22 -2.63
N PHE A 141 3.33 5.19 -1.40
CA PHE A 141 3.89 3.99 -0.77
C PHE A 141 2.93 3.36 0.23
N GLN A 142 2.21 4.16 1.02
CA GLN A 142 1.25 3.64 2.00
C GLN A 142 0.18 2.78 1.34
N ARG A 143 -0.32 3.20 0.18
CA ARG A 143 -1.33 2.43 -0.56
C ARG A 143 -0.81 1.07 -0.99
N LEU A 144 0.47 0.98 -1.40
CA LEU A 144 1.11 -0.28 -1.74
C LEU A 144 1.28 -1.17 -0.52
N TRP A 145 1.75 -0.60 0.59
CA TRP A 145 1.87 -1.34 1.84
C TRP A 145 0.51 -1.85 2.34
N LEU A 146 -0.53 -1.02 2.31
CA LEU A 146 -1.90 -1.43 2.68
C LEU A 146 -2.41 -2.55 1.76
N ARG A 147 -2.17 -2.45 0.44
CA ARG A 147 -2.52 -3.51 -0.52
C ARG A 147 -1.90 -4.83 -0.13
N ALA A 148 -0.58 -4.88 0.04
CA ALA A 148 0.09 -6.13 0.40
C ALA A 148 -0.30 -6.61 1.79
N ARG A 149 -0.40 -5.73 2.78
CA ARG A 149 -0.76 -6.10 4.15
C ARG A 149 -2.16 -6.71 4.26
N SER A 150 -3.10 -6.20 3.47
CA SER A 150 -4.50 -6.65 3.46
C SER A 150 -4.73 -7.91 2.63
N LEU A 151 -3.82 -8.22 1.70
CA LEU A 151 -3.92 -9.34 0.76
C LEU A 151 -2.84 -10.42 0.99
N ASP A 152 -2.14 -10.33 2.13
CA ASP A 152 -1.11 -11.29 2.53
C ASP A 152 -1.79 -12.55 3.09
N ARG A 153 -1.65 -13.69 2.37
CA ARG A 153 -2.13 -15.00 2.86
C ARG A 153 -1.33 -15.53 4.06
N GLY A 154 -0.19 -14.91 4.38
CA GLY A 154 0.69 -15.25 5.48
C GLY A 154 1.96 -15.98 5.04
N ALA A 155 3.01 -15.89 5.86
CA ALA A 155 4.37 -16.39 5.55
C ALA A 155 4.46 -17.89 5.20
N GLY A 156 3.50 -18.71 5.64
CA GLY A 156 3.46 -20.15 5.35
C GLY A 156 2.51 -20.55 4.22
N ALA A 157 1.79 -19.59 3.62
CA ALA A 157 0.79 -19.91 2.61
C ALA A 157 1.42 -20.15 1.23
N PRO A 158 0.97 -21.16 0.47
CA PRO A 158 1.38 -21.32 -0.91
C PRO A 158 0.95 -20.11 -1.73
N GLN A 159 1.83 -19.62 -2.61
CA GLN A 159 1.59 -18.44 -3.43
C GLN A 159 1.08 -17.25 -2.58
N ARG A 160 1.77 -16.99 -1.46
CA ARG A 160 1.45 -15.95 -0.46
C ARG A 160 0.96 -14.63 -1.06
N TRP A 161 1.61 -14.20 -2.14
CA TRP A 161 1.40 -12.91 -2.78
C TRP A 161 0.51 -12.94 -4.04
N GLN A 162 -0.09 -14.08 -4.39
CA GLN A 162 -0.90 -14.21 -5.60
C GLN A 162 -2.04 -13.19 -5.68
N LEU A 163 -2.67 -12.88 -4.54
CA LEU A 163 -3.76 -11.89 -4.49
C LEU A 163 -3.24 -10.48 -4.81
N VAL A 164 -2.04 -10.14 -4.35
CA VAL A 164 -1.38 -8.86 -4.67
C VAL A 164 -1.08 -8.78 -6.17
N GLU A 165 -0.68 -9.89 -6.79
CA GLU A 165 -0.26 -9.95 -8.19
C GLU A 165 -1.44 -10.03 -9.18
N ALA A 166 -2.52 -10.72 -8.80
CA ALA A 166 -3.61 -11.06 -9.72
C ALA A 166 -4.71 -9.98 -9.80
N LEU A 167 -4.97 -9.26 -8.71
CA LEU A 167 -6.05 -8.27 -8.68
C LEU A 167 -5.74 -7.06 -9.55
N SER A 168 -6.74 -6.60 -10.30
CA SER A 168 -6.68 -5.31 -11.01
C SER A 168 -6.67 -4.14 -10.03
N GLU A 169 -6.19 -2.97 -10.50
CA GLU A 169 -6.18 -1.75 -9.67
C GLU A 169 -7.60 -1.38 -9.18
N ASP A 170 -8.62 -1.48 -10.04
CA ASP A 170 -10.00 -1.22 -9.62
C ASP A 170 -10.45 -2.20 -8.53
N ALA A 171 -10.10 -3.48 -8.64
CA ALA A 171 -10.45 -4.48 -7.63
C ALA A 171 -9.79 -4.18 -6.28
N VAL A 172 -8.51 -3.82 -6.29
CA VAL A 172 -7.79 -3.40 -5.07
C VAL A 172 -8.46 -2.18 -4.44
N VAL A 173 -8.82 -1.16 -5.23
CA VAL A 173 -9.52 0.03 -4.72
C VAL A 173 -10.88 -0.34 -4.12
N GLN A 174 -11.65 -1.23 -4.75
CA GLN A 174 -12.95 -1.62 -4.20
C GLN A 174 -12.85 -2.46 -2.91
N ILE A 175 -11.75 -3.18 -2.70
CA ILE A 175 -11.59 -4.08 -1.55
C ILE A 175 -10.83 -3.37 -0.42
N VAL A 176 -9.64 -2.85 -0.69
CA VAL A 176 -8.68 -2.39 0.32
C VAL A 176 -8.98 -0.96 0.79
N GLU A 177 -9.39 -0.04 -0.10
CA GLU A 177 -9.65 1.36 0.27
C GLU A 177 -11.04 1.56 0.93
N ARG A 178 -11.76 0.48 1.25
CA ARG A 178 -13.08 0.52 1.90
C ARG A 178 -12.97 0.12 3.37
N PRO A 179 -13.04 1.05 4.33
CA PRO A 179 -12.83 0.73 5.75
C PRO A 179 -13.72 -0.38 6.29
N SER A 180 -14.97 -0.50 5.81
CA SER A 180 -15.92 -1.52 6.26
C SER A 180 -15.50 -2.96 5.94
N ILE A 181 -14.60 -3.17 4.97
CA ILE A 181 -14.21 -4.52 4.51
C ILE A 181 -12.70 -4.71 4.34
N GLY A 182 -11.95 -3.65 4.02
CA GLY A 182 -10.51 -3.66 3.83
C GLY A 182 -9.70 -3.52 5.12
N ALA A 183 -10.32 -3.10 6.23
CA ALA A 183 -9.64 -2.98 7.52
C ALA A 183 -9.40 -4.34 8.20
N ASP A 184 -10.11 -5.39 7.77
CA ASP A 184 -9.96 -6.75 8.26
C ASP A 184 -9.24 -7.60 7.20
N PRO A 185 -7.99 -8.07 7.46
CA PRO A 185 -7.22 -8.84 6.48
C PRO A 185 -7.87 -10.18 6.12
N THR A 186 -8.58 -10.83 7.05
CA THR A 186 -9.25 -12.11 6.78
C THR A 186 -10.39 -11.91 5.79
N LEU A 187 -11.22 -10.89 6.01
CA LEU A 187 -12.31 -10.54 5.10
C LEU A 187 -11.79 -10.04 3.75
N ALA A 188 -10.77 -9.18 3.74
CA ALA A 188 -10.17 -8.66 2.51
C ALA A 188 -9.57 -9.79 1.64
N CYS A 189 -8.80 -10.70 2.24
CA CYS A 189 -8.29 -11.89 1.58
C CYS A 189 -9.42 -12.76 1.02
N ALA A 190 -10.44 -13.07 1.83
CA ALA A 190 -11.54 -13.92 1.39
C ALA A 190 -12.34 -13.31 0.21
N ILE A 191 -12.53 -11.98 0.19
CA ILE A 191 -13.15 -11.27 -0.94
C ILE A 191 -12.26 -11.38 -2.19
N ALA A 192 -10.95 -11.23 -2.03
CA ALA A 192 -9.99 -11.35 -3.12
C ALA A 192 -9.88 -12.80 -3.66
N GLU A 193 -10.03 -13.82 -2.81
CA GLU A 193 -10.12 -15.22 -3.26
C GLU A 193 -11.38 -15.47 -4.12
N ALA A 194 -12.54 -14.99 -3.66
CA ALA A 194 -13.78 -15.08 -4.43
C ALA A 194 -13.68 -14.33 -5.76
N TRP A 195 -12.99 -13.19 -5.77
CA TRP A 195 -12.65 -12.45 -6.98
C TRP A 195 -11.78 -13.29 -7.93
N LEU A 196 -10.70 -13.90 -7.42
CA LEU A 196 -9.75 -14.70 -8.22
C LEU A 196 -10.42 -15.93 -8.84
N ALA A 197 -11.22 -16.66 -8.04
CA ALA A 197 -12.00 -17.80 -8.51
C ALA A 197 -13.01 -17.41 -9.60
N THR A 198 -13.67 -16.26 -9.43
CA THR A 198 -14.63 -15.75 -10.42
C THR A 198 -13.92 -15.30 -11.70
N ALA A 199 -12.80 -14.59 -11.57
CA ALA A 199 -11.99 -14.15 -12.71
C ALA A 199 -11.48 -15.33 -13.55
N ALA A 200 -11.10 -16.44 -12.91
CA ALA A 200 -10.70 -17.67 -13.61
C ALA A 200 -11.83 -18.27 -14.46
N ARG A 201 -13.10 -18.10 -14.05
CA ARG A 201 -14.27 -18.64 -14.74
C ARG A 201 -14.81 -17.74 -15.85
N ILE A 202 -14.82 -16.41 -15.65
CA ILE A 202 -15.45 -15.47 -16.59
C ILE A 202 -14.47 -14.55 -17.33
N GLY A 203 -13.19 -14.57 -16.95
CA GLY A 203 -12.13 -13.72 -17.48
C GLY A 203 -12.00 -12.38 -16.73
N ALA A 204 -10.76 -11.96 -16.47
CA ALA A 204 -10.43 -10.74 -15.73
C ALA A 204 -11.00 -9.45 -16.37
N SER A 205 -11.16 -9.42 -17.70
CA SER A 205 -11.70 -8.25 -18.42
C SER A 205 -13.16 -7.94 -18.07
N ARG A 206 -13.93 -8.90 -17.54
CA ARG A 206 -15.32 -8.70 -17.10
C ARG A 206 -15.44 -8.36 -15.62
N MET A 207 -14.33 -8.41 -14.88
CA MET A 207 -14.38 -8.36 -13.43
C MET A 207 -14.66 -6.98 -12.85
N GLU A 208 -14.39 -5.89 -13.57
CA GLU A 208 -14.61 -4.53 -13.05
C GLU A 208 -16.07 -4.33 -12.58
N ASP A 209 -17.03 -4.56 -13.47
CA ASP A 209 -18.45 -4.42 -13.17
C ASP A 209 -18.96 -5.45 -12.14
N VAL A 210 -18.46 -6.69 -12.22
CA VAL A 210 -18.79 -7.77 -11.28
C VAL A 210 -18.31 -7.40 -9.87
N THR A 211 -17.08 -6.90 -9.74
CA THR A 211 -16.49 -6.49 -8.47
C THR A 211 -17.29 -5.38 -7.83
N ARG A 212 -17.62 -4.33 -8.58
CA ARG A 212 -18.42 -3.20 -8.08
C ARG A 212 -19.80 -3.65 -7.59
N ARG A 213 -20.47 -4.57 -8.29
CA ARG A 213 -21.76 -5.13 -7.87
C ARG A 213 -21.64 -6.02 -6.64
N ALA A 214 -20.66 -6.92 -6.62
CA ALA A 214 -20.42 -7.85 -5.52
C ALA A 214 -20.05 -7.08 -4.24
N VAL A 215 -19.03 -6.22 -4.30
CA VAL A 215 -18.55 -5.42 -3.15
C VAL A 215 -19.66 -4.55 -2.58
N ARG A 216 -20.51 -3.93 -3.41
CA ARG A 216 -21.66 -3.16 -2.91
C ARG A 216 -22.58 -4.03 -2.04
N ARG A 217 -22.89 -5.25 -2.47
CA ARG A 217 -23.75 -6.19 -1.72
C ARG A 217 -23.05 -6.72 -0.48
N ILE A 218 -21.76 -7.09 -0.58
CA ILE A 218 -20.94 -7.53 0.54
C ILE A 218 -20.93 -6.46 1.64
N ARG A 219 -20.72 -5.19 1.29
CA ARG A 219 -20.75 -4.08 2.26
C ARG A 219 -22.09 -3.97 2.95
N ILE A 220 -23.21 -4.05 2.22
CA ILE A 220 -24.55 -4.01 2.82
C ILE A 220 -24.74 -5.19 3.79
N ASP A 221 -24.35 -6.39 3.38
CA ASP A 221 -24.46 -7.59 4.22
C ASP A 221 -23.58 -7.49 5.46
N ASN A 222 -22.38 -6.89 5.34
CA ASN A 222 -21.44 -6.71 6.43
C ASN A 222 -21.95 -5.77 7.54
N GLU A 223 -22.84 -4.84 7.22
CA GLU A 223 -23.49 -3.98 8.23
C GLU A 223 -24.53 -4.74 9.07
N ILE A 224 -25.05 -5.86 8.55
CA ILE A 224 -26.11 -6.66 9.19
C ILE A 224 -25.49 -7.92 9.84
N THR A 225 -24.54 -8.53 9.15
CA THR A 225 -23.81 -9.73 9.54
C THR A 225 -22.35 -9.36 9.65
N CYS A 226 -21.73 -9.53 10.83
CA CYS A 226 -20.28 -9.36 10.94
C CYS A 226 -19.58 -10.48 10.15
N LEU A 227 -19.29 -10.25 8.86
CA LEU A 227 -18.77 -11.28 7.96
C LEU A 227 -17.42 -11.80 8.44
N ALA A 228 -16.59 -10.93 8.99
CA ALA A 228 -15.30 -11.28 9.58
C ALA A 228 -15.41 -12.24 10.78
N SER A 229 -16.58 -12.33 11.43
CA SER A 229 -16.83 -13.27 12.54
C SER A 229 -17.39 -14.62 12.09
N LEU A 230 -17.66 -14.82 10.81
CA LEU A 230 -18.08 -16.11 10.28
C LEU A 230 -16.91 -17.10 10.27
N GLY A 231 -17.21 -18.39 10.45
CA GLY A 231 -16.22 -19.43 10.23
C GLY A 231 -15.81 -19.49 8.75
N GLU A 232 -14.55 -19.82 8.48
CA GLU A 232 -13.96 -19.79 7.13
C GLU A 232 -14.82 -20.46 6.04
N PRO A 233 -15.38 -21.68 6.23
CA PRO A 233 -16.20 -22.30 5.19
C PRO A 233 -17.48 -21.53 4.87
N GLU A 234 -18.08 -20.87 5.87
CA GLU A 234 -19.30 -20.08 5.68
C GLU A 234 -18.99 -18.72 5.04
N LEU A 235 -17.89 -18.08 5.46
CA LEU A 235 -17.41 -16.84 4.85
C LEU A 235 -17.15 -17.04 3.35
N VAL A 236 -16.41 -18.09 2.98
CA VAL A 236 -16.10 -18.40 1.57
C VAL A 236 -17.39 -18.59 0.76
N ARG A 237 -18.30 -19.47 1.22
CA ARG A 237 -19.58 -19.70 0.51
C ARG A 237 -20.39 -18.42 0.35
N ARG A 238 -20.43 -17.57 1.38
CA ARG A 238 -21.17 -16.32 1.37
C ARG A 238 -20.61 -15.35 0.34
N LEU A 239 -19.28 -15.22 0.27
CA LEU A 239 -18.60 -14.34 -0.68
C LEU A 239 -18.71 -14.84 -2.12
N GLU A 240 -18.51 -16.14 -2.35
CA GLU A 240 -18.72 -16.77 -3.67
C GLU A 240 -20.14 -16.49 -4.19
N ALA A 241 -21.16 -16.64 -3.35
CA ALA A 241 -22.55 -16.36 -3.72
C ALA A 241 -22.76 -14.89 -4.15
N PHE A 242 -22.06 -13.93 -3.54
CA PHE A 242 -22.13 -12.52 -3.97
C PHE A 242 -21.53 -12.30 -5.35
N PHE A 243 -20.38 -12.93 -5.63
CA PHE A 243 -19.73 -12.85 -6.92
C PHE A 243 -20.50 -13.59 -8.01
N ASP A 244 -21.04 -14.78 -7.73
CA ASP A 244 -21.89 -15.53 -8.65
C ASP A 244 -23.11 -14.71 -9.07
N LYS A 245 -23.83 -14.15 -8.09
CA LYS A 245 -25.00 -13.30 -8.36
C LYS A 245 -24.63 -11.97 -9.03
N ALA A 246 -23.37 -11.56 -8.98
CA ALA A 246 -22.88 -10.38 -9.68
C ALA A 246 -22.41 -10.70 -11.11
N ALA A 247 -22.06 -11.94 -11.40
CA ALA A 247 -21.60 -12.42 -12.71
C ALA A 247 -22.73 -12.81 -13.67
N LEU A 248 -23.95 -13.01 -13.15
CA LEU A 248 -25.20 -13.10 -13.93
C LEU A 248 -25.57 -11.74 -14.54
#